data_AF-A0A1V5KD25-F1
#
_entry.id   AF-A0A1V5KD25-F1
#
_cell.length_a   1.000
_cell.length_b   1.000
_cell.length_c   1.000
_cell.angle_alpha   90.00
_cell.angle_beta   90.00
_cell.angle_gamma   90.00
#
_symmetry.space_group_name_H-M   'P 1'
#
loop_
_entity.id
_entity.type
_entity.pdbx_description
1 polymer ?
#
loop_
_entity_poly.entity_id
_entity_poly.type
_entity_poly.pdbx_seq_one_letter_code
_entity_poly.pdbx_strand_id
1 'polypeptide(L)'
;MRTGAIGDASETSVKESPIEKGFAFIHAGLPFGDGSECFDDMSTWFTSDTHFGHAKIIGYCKRPFSSVQQMDEALIERWNARVEDGDVVYHLGDFATGGVEAADRYRMRLNGKIILIRGNHDRRSELFDSVFDEVHELLEVKHLSVDGKPQRITLCHYAMRIWAGSHRGAWHLYGHSHGSLPDDPHALSLDIGVDCWGFAPVSLQQIQRAMARKRPKEIDHHQFLTLENEVDGD
;
A
#
# COMPACT_ATOMS: atom_id res chain seq x y z
N MET A 1 -66.17 -29.44 -19.32
CA MET A 1 -64.79 -29.61 -19.82
C MET A 1 -63.84 -29.00 -18.80
N ARG A 2 -62.89 -29.81 -18.30
CA ARG A 2 -61.55 -29.47 -17.75
C ARG A 2 -61.44 -28.33 -16.70
N THR A 3 -61.29 -28.66 -15.41
CA THR A 3 -60.02 -28.69 -14.59
C THR A 3 -59.41 -27.30 -14.38
N GLY A 4 -58.98 -26.78 -13.22
CA GLY A 4 -58.79 -27.21 -11.82
C GLY A 4 -58.44 -25.93 -11.01
N ALA A 5 -58.77 -25.80 -9.73
CA ALA A 5 -57.98 -26.23 -8.57
C ALA A 5 -56.85 -25.24 -8.11
N ILE A 6 -57.16 -24.49 -7.03
CA ILE A 6 -56.44 -24.22 -5.75
C ILE A 6 -55.00 -23.64 -5.69
N GLY A 7 -54.79 -22.74 -4.69
CA GLY A 7 -53.52 -22.43 -3.98
C GLY A 7 -53.15 -20.95 -4.05
N ASP A 8 -53.36 -20.09 -3.04
CA ASP A 8 -52.75 -19.95 -1.70
C ASP A 8 -51.29 -19.43 -1.67
N ALA A 9 -51.13 -18.40 -0.83
CA ALA A 9 -49.97 -17.71 -0.24
C ALA A 9 -48.61 -17.64 -0.97
N SER A 10 -48.03 -16.42 -1.02
CA SER A 10 -46.67 -16.23 -0.50
C SER A 10 -46.36 -14.77 -0.20
N GLU A 11 -45.85 -14.57 1.01
CA GLU A 11 -45.17 -13.38 1.51
C GLU A 11 -44.01 -12.97 0.59
N THR A 12 -43.96 -11.70 0.22
CA THR A 12 -42.75 -11.12 -0.37
C THR A 12 -41.74 -10.83 0.74
N SER A 13 -40.89 -11.81 1.02
CA SER A 13 -39.64 -11.65 1.78
C SER A 13 -38.70 -10.74 1.00
N VAL A 14 -38.46 -9.52 1.52
CA VAL A 14 -37.35 -8.66 1.09
C VAL A 14 -36.07 -9.32 1.60
N LYS A 15 -35.29 -9.92 0.70
CA LYS A 15 -33.95 -10.41 1.00
C LYS A 15 -32.98 -9.24 1.05
N GLU A 16 -32.53 -8.89 2.25
CA GLU A 16 -31.38 -8.03 2.46
C GLU A 16 -30.10 -8.62 1.83
N SER A 17 -29.29 -7.74 1.25
CA SER A 17 -28.04 -8.03 0.54
C SER A 17 -26.92 -8.45 1.52
N PRO A 18 -26.07 -9.43 1.17
CA PRO A 18 -25.12 -10.06 2.12
C PRO A 18 -23.78 -9.30 2.27
N ILE A 19 -23.80 -7.96 2.40
CA ILE A 19 -22.55 -7.17 2.52
C ILE A 19 -22.16 -6.87 3.99
N GLU A 20 -23.03 -7.11 4.98
CA GLU A 20 -22.74 -6.75 6.38
C GLU A 20 -22.24 -7.89 7.29
N LYS A 21 -21.65 -8.95 6.75
CA LYS A 21 -21.03 -10.01 7.58
C LYS A 21 -19.55 -10.15 7.27
N GLY A 22 -18.75 -9.25 7.84
CA GLY A 22 -17.30 -9.35 7.66
C GLY A 22 -16.40 -8.37 8.41
N PHE A 23 -16.87 -7.54 9.35
CA PHE A 23 -15.94 -6.75 10.19
C PHE A 23 -16.49 -6.61 11.61
N ALA A 24 -16.23 -7.61 12.43
CA ALA A 24 -16.52 -7.60 13.86
C ALA A 24 -15.20 -7.68 14.65
N PHE A 25 -14.88 -6.56 15.30
CA PHE A 25 -14.02 -6.35 16.48
C PHE A 25 -12.53 -6.68 16.44
N ILE A 26 -11.71 -5.61 16.51
CA ILE A 26 -10.80 -5.42 17.64
C ILE A 26 -10.85 -3.94 18.06
N HIS A 27 -11.83 -3.57 18.90
CA HIS A 27 -11.68 -2.41 19.78
C HIS A 27 -11.11 -2.94 21.09
N ALA A 28 -9.80 -2.82 21.26
CA ALA A 28 -9.16 -2.83 22.56
C ALA A 28 -8.53 -1.46 22.75
N GLY A 29 -9.18 -0.62 23.55
CA GLY A 29 -8.52 0.55 24.11
C GLY A 29 -7.33 0.09 24.95
N LEU A 30 -6.17 0.69 24.69
CA LEU A 30 -5.01 0.60 25.57
C LEU A 30 -4.73 1.99 26.14
N PRO A 31 -4.32 2.08 27.41
CA PRO A 31 -4.22 3.34 28.13
C PRO A 31 -3.06 4.18 27.59
N PHE A 32 -3.29 5.48 27.45
CA PHE A 32 -2.24 6.48 27.33
C PHE A 32 -1.53 6.59 28.70
N GLY A 33 -0.30 6.07 28.79
CA GLY A 33 0.72 6.43 29.79
C GLY A 33 1.89 7.08 29.02
N ASP A 34 2.17 8.36 29.22
CA ASP A 34 2.97 8.99 30.29
C ASP A 34 4.49 8.86 30.06
N GLY A 35 5.12 10.00 29.73
CA GLY A 35 6.58 10.15 29.82
C GLY A 35 7.35 10.10 28.50
N SER A 36 7.37 11.25 27.81
CA SER A 36 8.55 11.86 27.17
C SER A 36 9.61 10.94 26.53
N GLU A 37 9.57 10.84 25.21
CA GLU A 37 10.80 10.88 24.40
C GLU A 37 10.53 11.82 23.22
N CYS A 38 11.20 12.99 23.23
CA CYS A 38 11.21 13.89 22.09
C CYS A 38 12.02 13.24 20.97
N PHE A 39 11.37 12.46 20.13
CA PHE A 39 11.88 12.10 18.82
C PHE A 39 11.45 13.19 17.85
N ASP A 40 12.36 13.58 16.93
CA ASP A 40 12.10 14.62 15.92
C ASP A 40 10.68 14.52 15.35
N ASP A 41 9.99 15.66 15.35
CA ASP A 41 8.55 15.93 15.15
C ASP A 41 8.01 15.60 13.74
N MET A 42 8.55 14.57 13.08
CA MET A 42 8.24 14.19 11.70
C MET A 42 8.06 12.68 11.55
N SER A 43 6.81 12.23 11.48
CA SER A 43 6.51 10.82 11.19
C SER A 43 6.71 10.51 9.71
N THR A 44 7.07 9.24 9.42
CA THR A 44 7.23 8.74 8.05
C THR A 44 6.10 7.79 7.68
N TRP A 45 5.45 8.09 6.56
CA TRP A 45 4.36 7.33 5.98
C TRP A 45 4.69 6.87 4.56
N PHE A 46 4.02 5.80 4.15
CA PHE A 46 4.19 5.20 2.83
C PHE A 46 2.81 4.90 2.25
N THR A 47 2.65 5.07 0.95
CA THR A 47 1.45 4.64 0.22
C THR A 47 1.77 4.50 -1.26
N SER A 48 0.86 3.91 -2.03
CA SER A 48 0.96 3.84 -3.48
C SER A 48 -0.42 3.73 -4.14
N ASP A 49 -0.50 3.97 -5.44
CA ASP A 49 -1.65 3.60 -6.27
C ASP A 49 -2.96 4.30 -5.86
N THR A 50 -2.89 5.54 -5.39
CA THR A 50 -4.09 6.30 -5.03
C THR A 50 -5.04 6.43 -6.23
N HIS A 51 -4.49 6.62 -7.44
CA HIS A 51 -5.24 6.74 -8.69
C HIS A 51 -6.39 7.75 -8.58
N PHE A 52 -6.14 8.90 -7.98
CA PHE A 52 -7.15 9.94 -7.84
C PHE A 52 -7.77 10.30 -9.21
N GLY A 53 -9.09 10.42 -9.25
CA GLY A 53 -9.85 10.73 -10.47
C GLY A 53 -10.00 9.57 -11.46
N HIS A 54 -9.47 8.36 -11.17
CA HIS A 54 -9.52 7.24 -12.11
C HIS A 54 -10.76 6.35 -11.93
N ALA A 55 -11.90 6.75 -12.49
CA ALA A 55 -13.17 6.02 -12.30
C ALA A 55 -13.12 4.50 -12.62
N LYS A 56 -12.32 4.07 -13.60
CA LYS A 56 -12.23 2.65 -13.98
C LYS A 56 -11.49 1.78 -12.95
N ILE A 57 -10.62 2.37 -12.11
CA ILE A 57 -9.84 1.62 -11.11
C ILE A 57 -10.74 0.91 -10.09
N ILE A 58 -11.92 1.48 -9.83
CA ILE A 58 -12.94 0.89 -8.95
C ILE A 58 -13.29 -0.51 -9.42
N GLY A 59 -13.58 -0.67 -10.72
CA GLY A 59 -13.91 -1.97 -11.30
C GLY A 59 -12.70 -2.89 -11.40
N TYR A 60 -11.55 -2.37 -11.85
CA TYR A 60 -10.35 -3.19 -12.06
C TYR A 60 -9.80 -3.78 -10.75
N CYS A 61 -9.73 -2.98 -9.69
CA CYS A 61 -9.18 -3.39 -8.40
C CYS A 61 -10.27 -3.78 -7.39
N LYS A 62 -11.55 -3.83 -7.82
CA LYS A 62 -12.71 -4.13 -6.97
C LYS A 62 -12.80 -3.22 -5.74
N ARG A 63 -12.46 -1.94 -5.89
CA ARG A 63 -12.56 -0.98 -4.78
C ARG A 63 -14.04 -0.80 -4.40
N PRO A 64 -14.37 -0.72 -3.10
CA PRO A 64 -15.75 -0.73 -2.63
C PRO A 64 -16.39 0.67 -2.69
N PHE A 65 -16.27 1.37 -3.83
CA PHE A 65 -16.83 2.72 -4.02
C PHE A 65 -17.80 2.71 -5.19
N SER A 66 -18.91 3.43 -5.03
CA SER A 66 -19.94 3.57 -6.07
C SER A 66 -19.58 4.61 -7.14
N SER A 67 -18.67 5.54 -6.84
CA SER A 67 -18.24 6.59 -7.75
C SER A 67 -16.79 7.02 -7.48
N VAL A 68 -16.17 7.65 -8.48
CA VAL A 68 -14.82 8.21 -8.35
C VAL A 68 -14.77 9.34 -7.32
N GLN A 69 -15.82 10.15 -7.23
CA GLN A 69 -15.91 11.21 -6.23
C GLN A 69 -15.92 10.63 -4.81
N GLN A 70 -16.71 9.58 -4.57
CA GLN A 70 -16.76 8.91 -3.27
C GLN A 70 -15.40 8.29 -2.91
N MET A 71 -14.73 7.67 -3.89
CA MET A 71 -13.40 7.08 -3.70
C MET A 71 -12.36 8.16 -3.33
N ASP A 72 -12.29 9.23 -4.13
CA ASP A 72 -11.31 10.30 -3.95
C ASP A 72 -11.47 10.97 -2.57
N GLU A 73 -12.71 11.31 -2.18
CA GLU A 73 -12.98 11.91 -0.87
C GLU A 73 -12.60 10.98 0.28
N ALA A 74 -12.92 9.68 0.16
CA ALA A 74 -12.61 8.72 1.21
C ALA A 74 -11.09 8.41 1.31
N LEU A 75 -10.34 8.52 0.22
CA LEU A 75 -8.88 8.44 0.23
C LEU A 75 -8.26 9.66 0.91
N ILE A 76 -8.74 10.87 0.58
CA ILE A 76 -8.26 12.13 1.17
C ILE A 76 -8.56 12.19 2.68
N GLU A 77 -9.79 11.82 3.09
CA GLU A 77 -10.16 11.77 4.50
C GLU A 77 -9.25 10.81 5.28
N ARG A 78 -9.04 9.60 4.77
CA ARG A 78 -8.19 8.60 5.43
C ARG A 78 -6.71 8.96 5.43
N TRP A 79 -6.24 9.68 4.40
CA TRP A 79 -4.90 10.25 4.38
C TRP A 79 -4.72 11.27 5.50
N ASN A 80 -5.57 12.30 5.53
CA ASN A 80 -5.46 13.41 6.46
C ASN A 80 -5.81 13.00 7.91
N ALA A 81 -6.50 11.88 8.10
CA ALA A 81 -6.71 11.29 9.43
C ALA A 81 -5.44 10.62 10.01
N ARG A 82 -4.40 10.38 9.20
CA ARG A 82 -3.15 9.74 9.63
C ARG A 82 -1.94 10.65 9.52
N VAL A 83 -1.90 11.50 8.51
CA VAL A 83 -0.75 12.32 8.15
C VAL A 83 -0.96 13.76 8.63
N GLU A 84 0.01 14.29 9.36
CA GLU A 84 0.04 15.70 9.76
C GLU A 84 0.89 16.54 8.78
N ASP A 85 0.76 17.86 8.82
CA ASP A 85 1.45 18.76 7.88
C ASP A 85 2.98 18.67 7.94
N GLY A 86 3.54 18.33 9.11
CA GLY A 86 4.97 18.15 9.32
C GLY A 86 5.53 16.82 8.80
N ASP A 87 4.67 15.84 8.53
CA ASP A 87 5.08 14.48 8.18
C ASP A 87 5.65 14.37 6.76
N VAL A 88 6.36 13.26 6.52
CA VAL A 88 6.82 12.88 5.17
C VAL A 88 6.03 11.67 4.69
N VAL A 89 5.55 11.74 3.45
CA VAL A 89 4.89 10.63 2.77
C VAL A 89 5.66 10.24 1.52
N TYR A 90 6.13 9.00 1.47
CA TYR A 90 6.61 8.39 0.24
C TYR A 90 5.43 7.81 -0.52
N HIS A 91 5.10 8.41 -1.66
CA HIS A 91 4.06 7.90 -2.56
C HIS A 91 4.70 7.11 -3.70
N LEU A 92 4.54 5.79 -3.74
CA LEU A 92 5.21 4.92 -4.71
C LEU A 92 4.44 4.80 -6.02
N GLY A 93 4.03 5.95 -6.57
CA GLY A 93 3.59 6.04 -7.95
C GLY A 93 2.09 5.89 -8.16
N ASP A 94 1.67 6.24 -9.38
CA ASP A 94 0.29 6.21 -9.85
C ASP A 94 -0.63 7.09 -9.00
N PHE A 95 -0.23 8.36 -8.85
CA PHE A 95 -0.88 9.33 -7.96
C PHE A 95 -2.28 9.74 -8.45
N ALA A 96 -2.38 10.27 -9.66
CA ALA A 96 -3.64 10.79 -10.19
C ALA A 96 -3.74 10.63 -11.71
N THR A 97 -4.96 10.52 -12.22
CA THR A 97 -5.24 10.66 -13.66
C THR A 97 -5.69 12.08 -14.00
N GLY A 98 -5.60 12.47 -15.27
CA GLY A 98 -6.01 13.81 -15.74
C GLY A 98 -4.87 14.82 -15.89
N GLY A 99 -3.62 14.43 -15.58
CA GLY A 99 -2.43 15.26 -15.80
C GLY A 99 -2.12 16.24 -14.66
N VAL A 100 -1.28 17.24 -14.95
CA VAL A 100 -0.69 18.14 -13.94
C VAL A 100 -1.74 18.86 -13.11
N GLU A 101 -2.73 19.49 -13.75
CA GLU A 101 -3.77 20.22 -13.04
C GLU A 101 -4.61 19.34 -12.11
N ALA A 102 -4.86 18.09 -12.50
CA ALA A 102 -5.57 17.15 -11.65
C ALA A 102 -4.70 16.75 -10.45
N ALA A 103 -3.44 16.38 -10.70
CA ALA A 103 -2.50 16.05 -9.63
C ALA A 103 -2.35 17.20 -8.63
N ASP A 104 -2.18 18.43 -9.11
CA ASP A 104 -2.07 19.64 -8.28
C ASP A 104 -3.31 19.86 -7.40
N ARG A 105 -4.52 19.73 -7.98
CA ARG A 105 -5.78 19.82 -7.20
C ARG A 105 -5.88 18.79 -6.08
N TYR A 106 -5.41 17.56 -6.29
CA TYR A 106 -5.40 16.55 -5.23
C TYR A 106 -4.28 16.82 -4.22
N ARG A 107 -3.06 17.15 -4.69
CA ARG A 107 -1.91 17.47 -3.85
C ARG A 107 -2.20 18.54 -2.81
N MET A 108 -2.90 19.61 -3.20
CA MET A 108 -3.28 20.72 -2.30
C MET A 108 -4.24 20.32 -1.18
N ARG A 109 -4.87 19.14 -1.26
CA ARG A 109 -5.84 18.63 -0.27
C ARG A 109 -5.24 17.62 0.68
N LEU A 110 -3.97 17.26 0.50
CA LEU A 110 -3.29 16.21 1.28
C LEU A 110 -2.26 16.85 2.22
N ASN A 111 -2.29 16.42 3.48
CA ASN A 111 -1.30 16.79 4.47
C ASN A 111 0.06 16.14 4.18
N GLY A 112 1.11 16.78 4.69
CA GLY A 112 2.48 16.29 4.65
C GLY A 112 3.27 16.69 3.40
N LYS A 113 4.58 16.45 3.49
CA LYS A 113 5.53 16.57 2.37
C LYS A 113 5.50 15.28 1.58
N ILE A 114 5.24 15.36 0.28
CA ILE A 114 5.04 14.19 -0.58
C ILE A 114 6.25 14.02 -1.48
N ILE A 115 6.96 12.90 -1.26
CA ILE A 115 8.05 12.43 -2.11
C ILE A 115 7.48 11.36 -3.05
N LEU A 116 7.40 11.65 -4.33
CA LEU A 116 6.89 10.73 -5.34
C LEU A 116 8.00 9.78 -5.81
N ILE A 117 7.74 8.48 -5.78
CA ILE A 117 8.51 7.47 -6.50
C ILE A 117 7.67 7.06 -7.70
N ARG A 118 8.07 7.49 -8.90
CA ARG A 118 7.22 7.54 -10.09
C ARG A 118 6.69 6.16 -10.52
N GLY A 119 5.39 6.08 -10.77
CA GLY A 119 4.71 4.93 -11.38
C GLY A 119 4.61 5.02 -12.91
N ASN A 120 4.00 4.02 -13.55
CA ASN A 120 3.82 4.04 -15.02
C ASN A 120 2.78 5.06 -15.49
N HIS A 121 1.83 5.44 -14.65
CA HIS A 121 0.78 6.40 -15.01
C HIS A 121 1.13 7.85 -14.68
N ASP A 122 2.24 8.08 -13.97
CA ASP A 122 2.75 9.41 -13.68
C ASP A 122 3.53 10.00 -14.87
N ARG A 123 3.26 11.27 -15.19
CA ARG A 123 3.85 11.92 -16.36
C ARG A 123 5.29 12.33 -16.10
N ARG A 124 6.20 12.05 -17.04
CA ARG A 124 7.58 12.54 -17.02
C ARG A 124 7.65 13.95 -17.62
N SER A 125 7.50 14.97 -16.77
CA SER A 125 7.61 16.37 -17.18
C SER A 125 7.88 17.25 -15.96
N GLU A 126 8.70 18.29 -16.13
CA GLU A 126 9.04 19.25 -15.05
C GLU A 126 7.80 19.84 -14.37
N LEU A 127 6.75 20.14 -15.13
CA LEU A 127 5.48 20.67 -14.59
C LEU A 127 4.72 19.67 -13.71
N PHE A 128 4.81 18.38 -14.03
CA PHE A 128 4.21 17.35 -13.17
C PHE A 128 5.05 17.16 -11.91
N ASP A 129 6.37 17.21 -12.06
CA ASP A 129 7.29 16.98 -10.95
C ASP A 129 7.22 18.12 -9.92
N SER A 130 6.97 19.36 -10.37
CA SER A 130 6.78 20.51 -9.48
C SER A 130 5.54 20.44 -8.59
N VAL A 131 4.65 19.46 -8.79
CA VAL A 131 3.51 19.21 -7.89
C VAL A 131 3.98 18.56 -6.57
N PHE A 132 5.12 17.87 -6.57
CA PHE A 132 5.62 17.13 -5.42
C PHE A 132 6.85 17.80 -4.81
N ASP A 133 7.14 17.49 -3.56
CA ASP A 133 8.31 18.05 -2.85
C ASP A 133 9.61 17.47 -3.44
N GLU A 134 9.59 16.19 -3.79
CA GLU A 134 10.66 15.50 -4.53
C GLU A 134 10.07 14.43 -5.45
N VAL A 135 10.79 14.10 -6.53
CA VAL A 135 10.42 13.02 -7.46
C VAL A 135 11.62 12.16 -7.79
N HIS A 136 11.45 10.85 -7.68
CA HIS A 136 12.46 9.84 -7.94
C HIS A 136 11.88 8.72 -8.81
N GLU A 137 12.71 8.03 -9.60
CA GLU A 137 12.28 6.80 -10.29
C GLU A 137 12.44 5.57 -9.38
N LEU A 138 13.46 5.60 -8.51
CA LEU A 138 13.76 4.63 -7.46
C LEU A 138 14.53 5.39 -6.37
N LEU A 139 14.23 5.10 -5.10
CA LEU A 139 14.88 5.77 -3.97
C LEU A 139 15.31 4.76 -2.90
N GLU A 140 16.53 4.90 -2.40
CA GLU A 140 17.01 4.16 -1.22
C GLU A 140 17.07 5.09 -0.02
N VAL A 141 16.38 4.71 1.05
CA VAL A 141 16.32 5.48 2.29
C VAL A 141 16.81 4.65 3.47
N LYS A 142 17.18 5.35 4.55
CA LYS A 142 17.51 4.75 5.85
C LYS A 142 16.62 5.40 6.90
N HIS A 143 15.85 4.58 7.60
CA HIS A 143 15.07 5.03 8.77
C HIS A 143 15.51 4.26 10.01
N LEU A 144 15.28 4.83 11.18
CA LEU A 144 15.40 4.08 12.43
C LEU A 144 14.18 3.18 12.57
N SER A 145 14.43 1.88 12.76
CA SER A 145 13.40 0.94 13.17
C SER A 145 12.91 1.26 14.59
N VAL A 146 11.81 0.63 14.99
CA VAL A 146 11.24 0.79 16.35
C VAL A 146 12.22 0.37 17.44
N ASP A 147 13.18 -0.52 17.15
CA ASP A 147 14.26 -0.91 18.07
C ASP A 147 15.53 -0.04 17.93
N GLY A 148 15.43 1.12 17.25
CA GLY A 148 16.50 2.10 17.12
C GLY A 148 17.63 1.70 16.16
N LYS A 149 17.44 0.64 15.35
CA LYS A 149 18.45 0.18 14.40
C LYS A 149 18.24 0.82 13.02
N PRO A 150 19.33 1.12 12.28
CA PRO A 150 19.20 1.57 10.90
C PRO A 150 18.57 0.48 10.03
N GLN A 151 17.42 0.77 9.42
CA GLN A 151 16.76 -0.06 8.44
C GLN A 151 16.90 0.56 7.05
N ARG A 152 17.54 -0.17 6.13
CA ARG A 152 17.60 0.21 4.71
C ARG A 152 16.32 -0.19 4.01
N ILE A 153 15.77 0.70 3.19
CA ILE A 153 14.53 0.49 2.45
C ILE A 153 14.74 0.95 1.00
N THR A 154 14.44 0.08 0.04
CA THR A 154 14.38 0.41 -1.38
C THR A 154 12.92 0.65 -1.79
N LEU A 155 12.64 1.86 -2.29
CA LEU A 155 11.33 2.31 -2.74
C LEU A 155 11.30 2.29 -4.27
N CYS A 156 10.36 1.55 -4.85
CA CYS A 156 10.14 1.48 -6.28
C CYS A 156 8.66 1.14 -6.51
N HIS A 157 8.02 1.75 -7.49
CA HIS A 157 6.61 1.44 -7.79
C HIS A 157 6.39 -0.06 -8.10
N TYR A 158 7.33 -0.69 -8.81
CA TYR A 158 7.21 -2.09 -9.21
C TYR A 158 7.81 -3.06 -8.18
N ALA A 159 7.17 -4.21 -8.02
CA ALA A 159 7.72 -5.32 -7.27
C ALA A 159 9.00 -5.86 -7.94
N MET A 160 10.13 -5.73 -7.26
CA MET A 160 11.42 -6.21 -7.75
C MET A 160 11.73 -7.62 -7.22
N ARG A 161 12.29 -8.45 -8.10
CA ARG A 161 12.79 -9.79 -7.73
C ARG A 161 14.00 -9.71 -6.78
N ILE A 162 14.85 -8.72 -6.96
CA ILE A 162 16.07 -8.47 -6.17
C ILE A 162 16.22 -6.95 -6.02
N TRP A 163 16.68 -6.49 -4.86
CA TRP A 163 16.94 -5.08 -4.59
C TRP A 163 18.24 -4.91 -3.79
N ALA A 164 18.70 -3.66 -3.67
CA ALA A 164 19.98 -3.34 -3.04
C ALA A 164 20.03 -3.82 -1.59
N GLY A 165 20.82 -4.87 -1.33
CA GLY A 165 20.98 -5.47 -0.01
C GLY A 165 19.82 -6.36 0.44
N SER A 166 19.02 -6.90 -0.48
CA SER A 166 17.96 -7.89 -0.18
C SER A 166 18.49 -9.08 0.62
N HIS A 167 19.69 -9.58 0.28
CA HIS A 167 20.40 -10.65 0.99
C HIS A 167 20.94 -10.23 2.38
N ARG A 168 20.87 -8.94 2.74
CA ARG A 168 21.35 -8.39 4.03
C ARG A 168 20.23 -7.77 4.87
N GLY A 169 18.99 -8.19 4.64
CA GLY A 169 17.85 -7.73 5.43
C GLY A 169 17.30 -6.35 5.05
N ALA A 170 17.72 -5.76 3.93
CA ALA A 170 17.10 -4.53 3.43
C ALA A 170 15.65 -4.81 3.02
N TRP A 171 14.76 -3.84 3.26
CA TRP A 171 13.37 -3.94 2.87
C TRP A 171 13.16 -3.40 1.46
N HIS A 172 12.12 -3.89 0.79
CA HIS A 172 11.62 -3.30 -0.44
C HIS A 172 10.13 -3.00 -0.33
N LEU A 173 9.74 -1.77 -0.58
CA LEU A 173 8.33 -1.38 -0.63
C LEU A 173 7.96 -1.09 -2.09
N TYR A 174 6.77 -1.54 -2.48
CA TYR A 174 6.25 -1.41 -3.84
C TYR A 174 4.74 -1.21 -3.86
N GLY A 175 4.21 -0.86 -5.02
CA GLY A 175 2.77 -0.77 -5.30
C GLY A 175 2.43 -1.56 -6.56
N HIS A 176 1.67 -0.96 -7.48
CA HIS A 176 1.36 -1.45 -8.84
C HIS A 176 0.50 -2.73 -8.90
N SER A 177 0.65 -3.62 -7.94
CA SER A 177 0.07 -4.97 -7.96
C SER A 177 -1.35 -4.98 -7.40
N HIS A 178 -1.75 -3.94 -6.67
CA HIS A 178 -3.07 -3.82 -6.05
C HIS A 178 -3.47 -5.05 -5.22
N GLY A 179 -2.50 -5.66 -4.53
CA GLY A 179 -2.71 -6.89 -3.74
C GLY A 179 -2.97 -8.16 -4.57
N SER A 180 -2.89 -8.10 -5.89
CA SER A 180 -3.06 -9.28 -6.76
C SER A 180 -1.80 -10.14 -6.87
N LEU A 181 -0.62 -9.56 -6.58
CA LEU A 181 0.62 -10.30 -6.43
C LEU A 181 0.65 -10.96 -5.04
N PRO A 182 0.70 -12.30 -4.93
CA PRO A 182 0.79 -12.95 -3.64
C PRO A 182 2.07 -12.56 -2.89
N ASP A 183 1.93 -12.26 -1.60
CA ASP A 183 3.07 -11.93 -0.75
C ASP A 183 4.00 -13.14 -0.59
N ASP A 184 5.31 -12.92 -0.78
CA ASP A 184 6.33 -13.95 -0.57
C ASP A 184 6.77 -13.92 0.92
N PRO A 185 6.49 -14.98 1.71
CA PRO A 185 6.89 -15.03 3.11
C PRO A 185 8.42 -15.12 3.29
N HIS A 186 9.18 -15.37 2.24
CA HIS A 186 10.65 -15.48 2.24
C HIS A 186 11.35 -14.26 1.65
N ALA A 187 10.64 -13.23 1.21
CA ALA A 187 11.21 -11.99 0.72
C ALA A 187 10.79 -10.82 1.61
N LEU A 188 11.74 -9.99 2.07
CA LEU A 188 11.47 -8.77 2.83
C LEU A 188 10.97 -7.63 1.92
N SER A 189 9.89 -7.90 1.20
CA SER A 189 9.20 -6.94 0.35
C SER A 189 7.71 -6.86 0.70
N LEU A 190 7.07 -5.73 0.42
CA LEU A 190 5.66 -5.51 0.78
C LEU A 190 4.97 -4.55 -0.19
N ASP A 191 3.77 -4.93 -0.61
CA ASP A 191 2.84 -4.06 -1.34
C ASP A 191 2.25 -3.04 -0.36
N ILE A 192 2.49 -1.76 -0.60
CA ILE A 192 2.01 -0.62 0.17
C ILE A 192 0.92 0.17 -0.55
N GLY A 193 0.37 -0.38 -1.64
CA GLY A 193 -0.76 0.19 -2.36
C GLY A 193 -1.98 0.36 -1.46
N VAL A 194 -2.77 1.40 -1.71
CA VAL A 194 -3.97 1.73 -0.93
C VAL A 194 -4.96 0.55 -0.81
N ASP A 195 -4.99 -0.32 -1.83
CA ASP A 195 -5.83 -1.51 -1.88
C ASP A 195 -5.47 -2.55 -0.80
N CYS A 196 -4.22 -2.54 -0.29
CA CYS A 196 -3.71 -3.45 0.73
C CYS A 196 -3.84 -2.91 2.17
N TRP A 197 -4.06 -1.60 2.33
CA TRP A 197 -3.92 -0.91 3.62
C TRP A 197 -5.17 -0.14 4.08
N GLY A 198 -6.33 -0.55 3.58
CA GLY A 198 -7.62 0.07 3.94
C GLY A 198 -7.77 1.48 3.39
N PHE A 199 -7.22 1.72 2.20
CA PHE A 199 -7.28 2.99 1.49
C PHE A 199 -6.65 4.17 2.25
N ALA A 200 -5.50 3.93 2.88
CA ALA A 200 -4.84 4.91 3.76
C ALA A 200 -3.32 4.71 3.83
N PRO A 201 -2.52 5.77 4.05
CA PRO A 201 -1.08 5.65 4.25
C PRO A 201 -0.70 4.73 5.42
N VAL A 202 0.36 3.94 5.25
CA VAL A 202 0.87 3.00 6.24
C VAL A 202 2.13 3.55 6.90
N SER A 203 2.24 3.44 8.23
CA SER A 203 3.40 3.92 8.97
C SER A 203 4.57 2.95 8.91
N LEU A 204 5.78 3.46 9.16
CA LEU A 204 6.98 2.62 9.29
C LEU A 204 6.81 1.49 10.33
N GLN A 205 6.11 1.78 11.44
CA GLN A 205 5.86 0.80 12.51
C GLN A 205 4.93 -0.33 12.04
N GLN A 206 3.91 -0.01 11.25
CA GLN A 206 3.01 -1.01 10.68
C GLN A 206 3.75 -1.90 9.66
N ILE A 207 4.59 -1.31 8.81
CA ILE A 207 5.46 -2.04 7.89
C ILE A 207 6.40 -2.97 8.66
N GLN A 208 7.05 -2.48 9.71
CA GLN A 208 7.95 -3.30 10.53
C GLN A 208 7.23 -4.52 11.12
N ARG A 209 6.01 -4.34 11.63
CA ARG A 209 5.17 -5.44 12.15
C ARG A 209 4.82 -6.46 11.07
N ALA A 210 4.58 -6.02 9.84
CA ALA A 210 4.35 -6.92 8.70
C ALA A 210 5.63 -7.67 8.32
N MET A 211 6.76 -6.96 8.22
CA MET A 211 8.07 -7.55 7.88
C MET A 211 8.54 -8.58 8.92
N ALA A 212 8.28 -8.37 10.21
CA ALA A 212 8.63 -9.31 11.27
C ALA A 212 7.94 -10.69 11.18
N ARG A 213 6.84 -10.78 10.41
CA ARG A 213 6.12 -12.05 10.17
C ARG A 213 6.80 -12.90 9.10
N LYS A 214 7.67 -12.31 8.28
CA LYS A 214 8.39 -12.98 7.21
C LYS A 214 9.56 -13.81 7.75
N ARG A 215 9.99 -14.78 6.96
CA ARG A 215 11.10 -15.70 7.26
C ARG A 215 12.05 -15.70 6.07
N PRO A 216 12.84 -14.63 5.90
CA PRO A 216 13.70 -14.50 4.75
C PRO A 216 14.70 -15.64 4.69
N LYS A 217 14.82 -16.25 3.51
CA LYS A 217 15.91 -17.17 3.22
C LYS A 217 17.10 -16.33 2.80
N GLU A 218 18.26 -16.61 3.35
CA GLU A 218 19.50 -16.03 2.83
C GLU A 218 19.75 -16.66 1.47
N ILE A 219 19.48 -15.91 0.40
CA ILE A 219 19.76 -16.32 -0.97
C ILE A 219 20.87 -15.42 -1.48
N ASP A 220 22.09 -15.95 -1.51
CA ASP A 220 23.22 -15.29 -2.16
C ASP A 220 23.08 -15.47 -3.68
N HIS A 221 22.61 -14.43 -4.36
CA HIS A 221 22.45 -14.42 -5.82
C HIS A 221 23.78 -14.28 -6.59
N HIS A 222 24.91 -14.24 -5.89
CA HIS A 222 26.25 -14.21 -6.47
C HIS A 222 26.99 -15.55 -6.35
N GLN A 223 26.42 -16.54 -5.67
CA GLN A 223 26.92 -17.91 -5.68
C GLN A 223 26.37 -18.65 -6.90
N PHE A 224 27.26 -18.99 -7.82
CA PHE A 224 26.94 -19.96 -8.87
C PHE A 224 26.63 -21.30 -8.18
N LEU A 225 25.52 -21.95 -8.58
CA LEU A 225 25.30 -23.36 -8.22
C LEU A 225 26.48 -24.15 -8.77
N THR A 226 27.42 -24.53 -7.91
CA THR A 226 28.43 -25.51 -8.27
C THR A 226 27.71 -26.84 -8.40
N LEU A 227 27.53 -27.31 -9.64
CA LEU A 227 27.13 -28.68 -9.96
C LEU A 227 28.27 -29.62 -9.58
N GLU A 228 28.54 -29.78 -8.29
CA GLU A 228 29.48 -30.79 -7.80
C GLU A 228 28.92 -31.35 -6.49
N ASN A 229 28.23 -32.50 -6.61
CA ASN A 229 28.42 -33.69 -5.78
C ASN A 229 27.34 -34.75 -6.12
N GLU A 230 27.34 -35.21 -7.37
CA GLU A 230 26.94 -36.59 -7.69
C GLU A 230 28.18 -37.23 -8.35
N VAL A 231 29.11 -37.66 -7.50
CA VAL A 231 30.01 -38.76 -7.86
C VAL A 231 29.61 -39.88 -6.93
N ASP A 232 28.74 -40.73 -7.46
CA ASP A 232 28.44 -42.04 -6.88
C ASP A 232 29.76 -42.78 -6.64
N GLY A 233 29.96 -43.23 -5.41
CA GLY A 233 31.07 -44.09 -5.03
C GLY A 233 30.94 -45.47 -5.66
N ASP A 234 32.10 -46.04 -5.98
CA ASP A 234 32.37 -47.37 -6.54
C ASP A 234 31.48 -48.53 -6.03
#